data_AF-A0A844ZXD8-F1
#
_entry.id   AF-A0A844ZXD8-F1
#
_cell.length_a   1.000
_cell.length_b   1.000
_cell.length_c   1.000
_cell.angle_alpha   90.00
_cell.angle_beta   90.00
_cell.angle_gamma   90.00
#
_symmetry.space_group_name_H-M   'P 1'
#
loop_
_entity.id
_entity.type
_entity.pdbx_description
1 polymer ?
#
loop_
_entity_poly.entity_id
_entity_poly.type
_entity_poly.pdbx_seq_one_letter_code
_entity_poly.pdbx_strand_id
1 'polypeptide(L)'
;MTIKPSKPGASFAWRWHYGLRTLKSAYQTSRAATDEERRSIDRRAEEYQKRVDRGEASWDECDEEGNLVYSHGEHLGDEMHDVLNVLTLVKLAFVISLHHYVEQRLAPRLPRKPNGETRYDPQAAYAWLKDFGWEVKDKQLEELRLAANCAKHSEGKSARELFDLRPDMFDTDKIGMGFDPGYDSLKLTDAHIDVFFEAVKDSVPDNLGLAF
;
A
#
# COMPACT_ATOMS: atom_id res chain seq x y z
N MET A 1 26.90 28.65 3.49
CA MET A 1 26.80 28.96 2.04
C MET A 1 25.41 28.51 1.57
N THR A 2 24.50 29.44 1.27
CA THR A 2 23.12 29.10 0.92
C THR A 2 23.01 28.94 -0.60
N ILE A 3 22.96 27.71 -1.08
CA ILE A 3 22.77 27.41 -2.51
C ILE A 3 21.33 27.81 -2.88
N LYS A 4 21.16 28.86 -3.71
CA LYS A 4 19.84 29.24 -4.23
C LYS A 4 19.47 28.29 -5.38
N PRO A 5 18.23 27.76 -5.41
CA PRO A 5 17.79 26.93 -6.53
C PRO A 5 17.71 27.77 -7.82
N SER A 6 18.12 27.16 -8.94
CA SER A 6 18.19 27.81 -10.27
C SER A 6 16.83 28.01 -10.94
N LYS A 7 15.78 27.30 -10.48
CA LYS A 7 14.40 27.41 -10.99
C LYS A 7 13.37 27.36 -9.85
N PRO A 8 12.23 28.07 -9.97
CA PRO A 8 11.09 27.91 -9.05
C PRO A 8 10.69 26.44 -8.94
N GLY A 9 10.41 25.97 -7.72
CA GLY A 9 10.00 24.59 -7.47
C GLY A 9 11.13 23.54 -7.46
N ALA A 10 12.35 23.87 -7.89
CA ALA A 10 13.45 22.89 -7.98
C ALA A 10 13.80 22.20 -6.65
N SER A 11 13.88 22.98 -5.57
CA SER A 11 14.13 22.43 -4.23
C SER A 11 12.94 21.61 -3.70
N PHE A 12 11.71 21.95 -4.10
CA PHE A 12 10.51 21.19 -3.74
C PHE A 12 10.51 19.84 -4.46
N ALA A 13 10.72 19.84 -5.78
CA ALA A 13 10.77 18.63 -6.59
C ALA A 13 11.85 17.65 -6.11
N TRP A 14 13.06 18.14 -5.80
CA TRP A 14 14.10 17.29 -5.24
C TRP A 14 13.67 16.63 -3.91
N ARG A 15 13.09 17.39 -2.97
CA ARG A 15 12.61 16.86 -1.68
C ARG A 15 11.42 15.90 -1.88
N TRP A 16 10.58 16.17 -2.88
CA TRP A 16 9.47 15.33 -3.27
C TRP A 16 9.96 13.95 -3.73
N HIS A 17 10.92 13.91 -4.65
CA HIS A 17 11.45 12.64 -5.17
C HIS A 17 12.31 11.92 -4.16
N TYR A 18 13.10 12.63 -3.37
CA TYR A 18 13.87 12.03 -2.29
C TYR A 18 12.97 11.30 -1.28
N GLY A 19 11.96 11.98 -0.73
CA GLY A 19 11.05 11.38 0.24
C GLY A 19 10.25 10.21 -0.35
N LEU A 20 9.81 10.34 -1.60
CA LEU A 20 9.07 9.28 -2.29
C LEU A 20 9.94 8.03 -2.52
N ARG A 21 11.20 8.19 -2.94
CA ARG A 21 12.14 7.07 -3.10
C ARG A 21 12.40 6.37 -1.78
N THR A 22 12.59 7.12 -0.69
CA THR A 22 12.76 6.53 0.65
C THR A 22 11.52 5.72 1.05
N LEU A 23 10.32 6.25 0.81
CA LEU A 23 9.08 5.54 1.12
C LEU A 23 8.89 4.28 0.25
N LYS A 24 9.18 4.36 -1.05
CA LYS A 24 9.11 3.20 -1.96
C LYS A 24 10.11 2.12 -1.57
N SER A 25 11.34 2.50 -1.21
CA SER A 25 12.34 1.57 -0.70
C SER A 25 11.89 0.89 0.60
N ALA A 26 11.28 1.63 1.53
CA ALA A 26 10.74 1.04 2.75
C ALA A 26 9.64 0.01 2.44
N TYR A 27 8.71 0.32 1.53
CA TYR A 27 7.68 -0.63 1.08
C TYR A 27 8.29 -1.90 0.50
N GLN A 28 9.25 -1.75 -0.41
CA GLN A 28 9.92 -2.88 -1.07
C GLN A 28 10.66 -3.77 -0.07
N THR A 29 11.34 -3.18 0.93
CA THR A 29 12.02 -3.93 1.99
C THR A 29 11.03 -4.67 2.88
N SER A 30 9.95 -4.02 3.34
CA SER A 30 8.91 -4.67 4.15
C SER A 30 8.28 -5.84 3.41
N ARG A 31 7.98 -5.66 2.12
CA ARG A 31 7.45 -6.72 1.27
C ARG A 31 8.44 -7.88 1.09
N ALA A 32 9.71 -7.58 0.82
CA ALA A 32 10.71 -8.61 0.58
C ALA A 32 10.89 -9.54 1.81
N ALA A 33 10.74 -9.00 3.02
CA ALA A 33 10.73 -9.80 4.24
C ALA A 33 9.56 -10.79 4.27
N THR A 34 8.33 -10.32 4.01
CA THR A 34 7.14 -11.18 3.97
C THR A 34 7.20 -12.21 2.82
N ASP A 35 7.75 -11.84 1.67
CA ASP A 35 7.96 -12.77 0.55
C ASP A 35 8.97 -13.87 0.90
N GLU A 36 10.00 -13.59 1.71
CA GLU A 36 10.95 -14.60 2.16
C GLU A 36 10.34 -15.55 3.18
N GLU A 37 9.54 -15.06 4.12
CA GLU A 37 8.78 -15.89 5.06
C GLU A 37 7.86 -16.85 4.31
N ARG A 38 7.12 -16.34 3.31
CA ARG A 38 6.27 -17.16 2.44
C ARG A 38 7.06 -18.28 1.75
N ARG A 39 8.18 -17.94 1.12
CA ARG A 39 9.07 -18.93 0.48
C ARG A 39 9.66 -19.93 1.47
N SER A 40 9.87 -19.53 2.71
CA SER A 40 10.32 -20.42 3.79
C SER A 40 9.26 -21.46 4.14
N ILE A 41 7.99 -21.03 4.27
CA ILE A 41 6.85 -21.93 4.51
C ILE A 41 6.67 -22.89 3.33
N ASP A 42 6.67 -22.39 2.10
CA ASP A 42 6.56 -23.23 0.89
C ASP A 42 7.67 -24.30 0.84
N ARG A 43 8.93 -23.92 1.10
CA ARG A 43 10.05 -24.88 1.18
C ARG A 43 9.86 -25.93 2.27
N ARG A 44 9.43 -25.52 3.47
CA ARG A 44 9.15 -26.44 4.59
C ARG A 44 8.05 -27.43 4.22
N ALA A 45 6.99 -26.96 3.58
CA ALA A 45 5.89 -27.81 3.10
C ALA A 45 6.38 -28.83 2.06
N GLU A 46 7.17 -28.39 1.07
CA GLU A 46 7.75 -29.26 0.05
C GLU A 46 8.71 -30.30 0.64
N GLU A 47 9.57 -29.90 1.58
CA GLU A 47 10.49 -30.81 2.27
C GLU A 47 9.73 -31.83 3.11
N TYR A 48 8.66 -31.42 3.78
CA TYR A 48 7.81 -32.31 4.56
C TYR A 48 7.07 -33.30 3.66
N GLN A 49 6.48 -32.84 2.55
CA GLN A 49 5.84 -33.71 1.55
C GLN A 49 6.80 -34.79 1.05
N LYS A 50 8.04 -34.44 0.74
CA LYS A 50 9.06 -35.43 0.32
C LYS A 50 9.33 -36.50 1.37
N ARG A 51 9.23 -36.19 2.67
CA ARG A 51 9.37 -37.18 3.75
C ARG A 51 8.15 -38.09 3.83
N VAL A 52 6.95 -37.52 3.68
CA VAL A 52 5.70 -38.29 3.61
C VAL A 52 5.72 -39.25 2.42
N ASP A 53 6.16 -38.79 1.25
CA ASP A 53 6.26 -39.63 0.04
C ASP A 53 7.24 -40.79 0.20
N ARG A 54 8.28 -40.64 1.04
CA ARG A 54 9.23 -41.72 1.40
C ARG A 54 8.72 -42.64 2.51
N GLY A 55 7.56 -42.35 3.10
CA GLY A 55 7.03 -43.07 4.26
C GLY A 55 7.79 -42.78 5.56
N GLU A 56 8.58 -41.70 5.61
CA GLU A 56 9.38 -41.29 6.77
C GLU A 56 8.62 -40.34 7.71
N ALA A 57 7.45 -39.86 7.30
CA ALA A 57 6.62 -38.93 8.05
C ALA A 57 5.13 -39.11 7.67
N SER A 58 4.25 -38.52 8.48
CA SER A 58 2.82 -38.39 8.21
C SER A 58 2.42 -36.93 8.40
N TRP A 59 1.48 -36.42 7.61
CA TRP A 59 0.95 -35.06 7.80
C TRP A 59 0.20 -34.92 9.11
N ASP A 60 -0.40 -36.01 9.57
CA ASP A 60 -1.15 -36.09 10.81
C ASP A 60 -0.40 -37.00 11.78
N GLU A 61 -0.11 -36.47 12.97
CA GLU A 61 0.41 -37.20 14.11
C GLU A 61 -0.77 -37.59 15.02
N CYS A 62 -0.92 -38.88 15.26
CA CYS A 62 -1.93 -39.41 16.18
C CYS A 62 -1.29 -39.99 17.44
N ASP A 63 -2.03 -39.98 18.55
CA ASP A 63 -1.64 -40.68 19.78
C ASP A 63 -1.79 -42.21 19.65
N GLU A 64 -1.50 -42.94 20.74
CA GLU A 64 -1.62 -44.40 20.80
C GLU A 64 -3.05 -44.92 20.58
N GLU A 65 -4.06 -44.08 20.82
CA GLU A 65 -5.48 -44.39 20.63
C GLU A 65 -5.96 -44.00 19.21
N GLY A 66 -5.10 -43.39 18.40
CA GLY A 66 -5.42 -42.94 17.05
C GLY A 66 -6.07 -41.55 16.98
N ASN A 67 -6.12 -40.80 18.08
CA ASN A 67 -6.65 -39.44 18.08
C ASN A 67 -5.61 -38.48 17.49
N LEU A 68 -6.06 -37.54 16.65
CA LEU A 68 -5.20 -36.51 16.07
C LEU A 68 -4.62 -35.61 17.19
N VAL A 69 -3.30 -35.57 17.28
CA VAL A 69 -2.55 -34.71 18.20
C VAL A 69 -2.07 -33.45 17.47
N TYR A 70 -1.64 -33.59 16.22
CA TYR A 70 -1.09 -32.48 15.46
C TYR A 70 -1.21 -32.71 13.95
N SER A 71 -1.67 -31.70 13.22
CA SER A 71 -1.62 -31.69 11.75
C SER A 71 -0.59 -30.68 11.27
N HIS A 72 0.50 -31.18 10.67
CA HIS A 72 1.53 -30.33 10.06
C HIS A 72 0.98 -29.52 8.89
N GLY A 73 -0.03 -30.07 8.20
CA GLY A 73 -0.70 -29.40 7.09
C GLY A 73 -1.50 -28.19 7.56
N GLU A 74 -2.31 -28.36 8.61
CA GLU A 74 -3.06 -27.24 9.21
C GLU A 74 -2.12 -26.17 9.76
N HIS A 75 -1.07 -26.57 10.49
CA HIS A 75 -0.13 -25.60 11.05
C HIS A 75 0.58 -24.75 9.99
N LEU A 76 1.10 -25.37 8.93
CA LEU A 76 1.72 -24.63 7.83
C LEU A 76 0.70 -23.78 7.06
N GLY A 77 -0.55 -24.24 6.96
CA GLY A 77 -1.66 -23.48 6.41
C GLY A 77 -1.97 -22.22 7.22
N ASP A 78 -2.00 -22.32 8.55
CA ASP A 78 -2.19 -21.19 9.46
C ASP A 78 -1.03 -20.19 9.38
N GLU A 79 0.22 -20.68 9.38
CA GLU A 79 1.40 -19.81 9.18
C GLU A 79 1.31 -19.04 7.86
N MET A 80 0.92 -19.72 6.77
CA MET A 80 0.75 -19.09 5.47
C MET A 80 -0.37 -18.03 5.50
N HIS A 81 -1.50 -18.34 6.15
CA HIS A 81 -2.60 -17.41 6.32
C HIS A 81 -2.15 -16.13 7.04
N ASP A 82 -1.41 -16.26 8.13
CA ASP A 82 -0.87 -15.14 8.89
C ASP A 82 0.10 -14.28 8.07
N VAL A 83 1.01 -14.91 7.32
CA VAL A 83 1.93 -14.20 6.41
C VAL A 83 1.16 -13.40 5.33
N LEU A 84 0.09 -13.96 4.77
CA LEU A 84 -0.74 -13.27 3.78
C LEU A 84 -1.53 -12.10 4.42
N ASN A 85 -1.96 -12.24 5.67
CA ASN A 85 -2.58 -11.15 6.42
C ASN A 85 -1.59 -10.01 6.67
N VAL A 86 -0.35 -10.33 7.07
CA VAL A 86 0.73 -9.35 7.23
C VAL A 86 1.00 -8.63 5.92
N LEU A 87 1.07 -9.33 4.78
CA LEU A 87 1.25 -8.71 3.47
C LEU A 87 0.13 -7.70 3.15
N THR A 88 -1.10 -8.03 3.49
CA THR A 88 -2.25 -7.13 3.34
C THR A 88 -2.09 -5.88 4.20
N LEU A 89 -1.72 -6.04 5.47
CA LEU A 89 -1.45 -4.93 6.39
C LEU A 89 -0.33 -4.01 5.90
N VAL A 90 0.76 -4.57 5.35
CA VAL A 90 1.86 -3.81 4.76
C VAL A 90 1.33 -2.91 3.64
N LYS A 91 0.56 -3.46 2.71
CA LYS A 91 -0.01 -2.68 1.59
C LYS A 91 -0.90 -1.54 2.07
N LEU A 92 -1.79 -1.81 3.02
CA LEU A 92 -2.70 -0.81 3.59
C LEU A 92 -1.91 0.31 4.30
N ALA A 93 -0.92 -0.06 5.11
CA ALA A 93 -0.06 0.91 5.80
C ALA A 93 0.69 1.82 4.82
N PHE A 94 1.18 1.28 3.71
CA PHE A 94 1.90 2.07 2.71
C PHE A 94 1.00 2.93 1.83
N VAL A 95 -0.22 2.52 1.51
CA VAL A 95 -1.23 3.41 0.88
C VAL A 95 -1.53 4.60 1.79
N ILE A 96 -1.74 4.36 3.08
CA ILE A 96 -1.96 5.43 4.06
C ILE A 96 -0.75 6.36 4.14
N SER A 97 0.44 5.78 4.26
CA SER A 97 1.69 6.53 4.38
C SER A 97 1.98 7.36 3.12
N LEU A 98 1.70 6.82 1.94
CA LEU A 98 1.88 7.51 0.67
C LEU A 98 0.88 8.66 0.50
N HIS A 99 -0.37 8.47 0.91
CA HIS A 99 -1.33 9.57 0.92
C HIS A 99 -0.89 10.68 1.89
N HIS A 100 -0.55 10.34 3.14
CA HIS A 100 -0.06 11.32 4.10
C HIS A 100 1.23 12.01 3.64
N TYR A 101 2.09 11.32 2.90
CA TYR A 101 3.27 11.91 2.29
C TYR A 101 2.90 13.09 1.37
N VAL A 102 1.93 12.89 0.48
CA VAL A 102 1.39 13.94 -0.40
C VAL A 102 0.81 15.09 0.43
N GLU A 103 -0.03 14.78 1.42
CA GLU A 103 -0.66 15.80 2.28
C GLU A 103 0.39 16.65 3.01
N GLN A 104 1.37 16.02 3.66
CA GLN A 104 2.41 16.73 4.42
C GLN A 104 3.27 17.63 3.54
N ARG A 105 3.47 17.27 2.27
CA ARG A 105 4.23 18.10 1.32
C ARG A 105 3.42 19.28 0.80
N LEU A 106 2.12 19.11 0.59
CA LEU A 106 1.26 20.11 -0.06
C LEU A 106 0.49 20.99 0.92
N ALA A 107 0.03 20.47 2.07
CA ALA A 107 -0.75 21.22 3.05
C ALA A 107 -0.08 22.53 3.50
N PRO A 108 1.24 22.58 3.79
CA PRO A 108 1.91 23.83 4.16
C PRO A 108 1.96 24.89 3.06
N ARG A 109 1.56 24.53 1.82
CA ARG A 109 1.54 25.41 0.65
C ARG A 109 0.15 26.00 0.39
N LEU A 110 -0.87 25.45 1.03
CA LEU A 110 -2.24 25.92 0.88
C LEU A 110 -2.48 27.19 1.70
N PRO A 111 -3.38 28.08 1.25
CA PRO A 111 -3.81 29.22 2.04
C PRO A 111 -4.36 28.76 3.38
N ARG A 112 -3.95 29.43 4.46
CA ARG A 112 -4.55 29.22 5.79
C ARG A 112 -5.93 29.85 5.82
N LYS A 113 -6.85 29.21 6.52
CA LYS A 113 -8.14 29.82 6.84
C LYS A 113 -7.94 31.03 7.78
N PRO A 114 -8.92 31.96 7.87
CA PRO A 114 -8.83 33.12 8.76
C PRO A 114 -8.58 32.77 10.23
N ASN A 115 -9.02 31.59 10.68
CA ASN A 115 -8.79 31.06 12.03
C ASN A 115 -7.40 30.42 12.22
N GLY A 116 -6.51 30.49 11.22
CA GLY A 116 -5.16 29.91 11.24
C GLY A 116 -5.12 28.41 10.94
N GLU A 117 -6.26 27.73 10.82
CA GLU A 117 -6.30 26.30 10.50
C GLU A 117 -5.93 26.04 9.05
N THR A 118 -5.20 24.94 8.82
CA THR A 118 -4.95 24.40 7.49
C THR A 118 -5.75 23.11 7.36
N ARG A 119 -6.89 23.16 6.67
CA ARG A 119 -7.59 21.93 6.26
C ARG A 119 -7.02 21.53 4.91
N TYR A 120 -6.49 20.31 4.80
CA TYR A 120 -6.04 19.80 3.52
C TYR A 120 -7.24 19.72 2.56
N ASP A 121 -7.08 20.34 1.39
CA ASP A 121 -8.02 20.27 0.28
C ASP A 121 -7.26 19.70 -0.92
N PRO A 122 -7.55 18.46 -1.36
CA PRO A 122 -6.87 17.82 -2.49
C PRO A 122 -6.94 18.66 -3.76
N GLN A 123 -8.08 19.30 -4.06
CA GLN A 123 -8.26 20.05 -5.30
C GLN A 123 -7.40 21.32 -5.30
N ALA A 124 -7.36 22.03 -4.18
CA ALA A 124 -6.47 23.18 -4.01
C ALA A 124 -4.98 22.75 -4.05
N ALA A 125 -4.65 21.58 -3.51
CA ALA A 125 -3.30 21.03 -3.52
C ALA A 125 -2.82 20.68 -4.93
N TYR A 126 -3.68 20.07 -5.74
CA TYR A 126 -3.36 19.74 -7.13
C TYR A 126 -3.30 20.99 -8.00
N ALA A 127 -4.18 21.97 -7.76
CA ALA A 127 -4.09 23.28 -8.43
C ALA A 127 -2.75 23.97 -8.15
N TRP A 128 -2.29 23.97 -6.89
CA TRP A 128 -0.99 24.54 -6.52
C TRP A 128 0.19 23.91 -7.27
N LEU A 129 0.15 22.58 -7.50
CA LEU A 129 1.16 21.90 -8.31
C LEU A 129 1.08 22.32 -9.80
N LYS A 130 -0.14 22.46 -10.34
CA LYS A 130 -0.38 22.88 -11.72
C LYS A 130 0.05 24.33 -11.98
N ASP A 131 0.09 25.20 -10.97
CA ASP A 131 0.60 26.57 -11.09
C ASP A 131 2.09 26.62 -11.48
N PHE A 132 2.84 25.53 -11.27
CA PHE A 132 4.21 25.37 -11.79
C PHE A 132 4.28 24.88 -13.24
N GLY A 133 3.12 24.65 -13.89
CA GLY A 133 3.02 24.03 -15.21
C GLY A 133 3.25 22.52 -15.20
N TRP A 134 3.08 21.85 -14.05
CA TRP A 134 3.28 20.40 -13.93
C TRP A 134 2.00 19.62 -14.25
N GLU A 135 2.16 18.44 -14.85
CA GLU A 135 1.06 17.53 -15.15
C GLU A 135 0.74 16.65 -13.94
N VAL A 136 -0.29 17.01 -13.20
CA VAL A 136 -0.72 16.28 -11.99
C VAL A 136 -1.63 15.11 -12.36
N LYS A 137 -1.39 13.93 -11.76
CA LYS A 137 -2.18 12.71 -11.98
C LYS A 137 -3.43 12.69 -11.08
N ASP A 138 -4.31 13.67 -11.25
CA ASP A 138 -5.45 13.94 -10.36
C ASP A 138 -6.29 12.68 -10.05
N LYS A 139 -6.63 11.91 -11.09
CA LYS A 139 -7.47 10.71 -10.96
C LYS A 139 -6.83 9.67 -10.03
N GLN A 140 -5.57 9.34 -10.28
CA GLN A 140 -4.87 8.34 -9.48
C GLN A 140 -4.55 8.83 -8.07
N LEU A 141 -4.31 10.13 -7.89
CA LEU A 141 -4.14 10.72 -6.56
C LEU A 141 -5.45 10.71 -5.75
N GLU A 142 -6.58 10.87 -6.43
CA GLU A 142 -7.90 10.74 -5.81
C GLU A 142 -8.22 9.28 -5.43
N GLU A 143 -7.92 8.33 -6.31
CA GLU A 143 -8.00 6.89 -5.99
C GLU A 143 -7.12 6.54 -4.77
N LEU A 144 -5.89 7.05 -4.71
CA LEU A 144 -5.00 6.91 -3.55
C LEU A 144 -5.61 7.49 -2.27
N ARG A 145 -6.17 8.70 -2.33
CA ARG A 145 -6.84 9.35 -1.19
C ARG A 145 -8.01 8.50 -0.68
N LEU A 146 -8.84 8.01 -1.59
CA LEU A 146 -10.01 7.19 -1.25
C LEU A 146 -9.58 5.83 -0.67
N ALA A 147 -8.57 5.17 -1.26
CA ALA A 147 -7.99 3.93 -0.74
C ALA A 147 -7.39 4.10 0.65
N ALA A 148 -6.64 5.18 0.89
CA ALA A 148 -6.09 5.49 2.21
C ALA A 148 -7.18 5.75 3.26
N ASN A 149 -8.25 6.45 2.87
CA ASN A 149 -9.38 6.68 3.77
C ASN A 149 -10.16 5.40 4.07
N CYS A 150 -10.40 4.55 3.07
CA CYS A 150 -11.00 3.24 3.25
C CYS A 150 -10.15 2.36 4.20
N ALA A 151 -8.83 2.34 4.00
CA ALA A 151 -7.90 1.60 4.86
C ALA A 151 -7.88 2.10 6.32
N LYS A 152 -8.15 3.40 6.55
CA LYS A 152 -8.18 4.00 7.90
C LYS A 152 -9.51 3.89 8.62
N HIS A 153 -10.61 3.99 7.87
CA HIS A 153 -11.94 4.20 8.44
C HIS A 153 -12.94 3.10 8.08
N SER A 154 -12.50 2.09 7.32
CA SER A 154 -13.34 1.01 6.79
C SER A 154 -14.48 1.54 5.91
N GLU A 155 -15.72 1.15 6.19
CA GLU A 155 -16.91 1.48 5.43
C GLU A 155 -17.22 2.99 5.49
N GLY A 156 -17.97 3.46 4.50
CA GLY A 156 -18.51 4.82 4.51
C GLY A 156 -18.48 5.48 3.15
N LYS A 157 -18.38 6.80 3.14
CA LYS A 157 -18.41 7.57 1.89
C LYS A 157 -17.21 7.23 1.00
N SER A 158 -15.99 7.29 1.54
CA SER A 158 -14.77 7.06 0.77
C SER A 158 -14.69 5.64 0.20
N ALA A 159 -15.12 4.63 0.96
CA ALA A 159 -15.10 3.24 0.51
C ALA A 159 -16.09 2.99 -0.64
N ARG A 160 -17.30 3.55 -0.54
CA ARG A 160 -18.30 3.50 -1.64
C ARG A 160 -17.81 4.22 -2.89
N GLU A 161 -17.29 5.44 -2.73
CA GLU A 161 -16.72 6.20 -3.85
C GLU A 161 -15.54 5.47 -4.50
N LEU A 162 -14.68 4.82 -3.70
CA LEU A 162 -13.60 4.01 -4.24
C LEU A 162 -14.14 2.79 -5.00
N PHE A 163 -15.14 2.10 -4.46
CA PHE A 163 -15.72 0.93 -5.10
C PHE A 163 -16.38 1.28 -6.43
N ASP A 164 -17.08 2.41 -6.51
CA ASP A 164 -17.67 2.91 -7.75
C ASP A 164 -16.59 3.21 -8.83
N LEU A 165 -15.41 3.68 -8.41
CA LEU A 165 -14.31 4.02 -9.32
C LEU A 165 -13.40 2.84 -9.69
N ARG A 166 -13.12 1.97 -8.71
CA ARG A 166 -12.11 0.91 -8.73
C ARG A 166 -12.65 -0.34 -8.03
N PRO A 167 -13.71 -0.99 -8.57
CA PRO A 167 -14.27 -2.20 -7.97
C PRO A 167 -13.26 -3.35 -7.95
N ASP A 168 -12.25 -3.32 -8.83
CA ASP A 168 -11.13 -4.26 -8.88
C ASP A 168 -10.21 -4.21 -7.65
N MET A 169 -10.29 -3.15 -6.84
CA MET A 169 -9.59 -3.07 -5.55
C MET A 169 -10.33 -3.79 -4.43
N PHE A 170 -11.50 -4.37 -4.68
CA PHE A 170 -12.32 -5.02 -3.66
C PHE A 170 -12.58 -6.49 -3.95
N ASP A 171 -12.93 -7.21 -2.90
CA ASP A 171 -13.51 -8.55 -2.94
C ASP A 171 -14.95 -8.48 -3.44
N THR A 172 -15.13 -8.47 -4.75
CA THR A 172 -16.45 -8.34 -5.39
C THR A 172 -17.40 -9.48 -5.03
N ASP A 173 -16.86 -10.66 -4.69
CA ASP A 173 -17.69 -11.80 -4.27
C ASP A 173 -18.30 -11.53 -2.89
N LYS A 174 -17.50 -11.05 -1.93
CA LYS A 174 -18.02 -10.62 -0.61
C LYS A 174 -19.06 -9.52 -0.77
N ILE A 175 -18.80 -8.52 -1.60
CA ILE A 175 -19.76 -7.42 -1.81
C ILE A 175 -21.06 -7.93 -2.44
N GLY A 176 -20.97 -8.86 -3.40
CA GLY A 176 -22.13 -9.54 -4.00
C GLY A 176 -22.98 -10.33 -3.00
N MET A 177 -22.38 -10.79 -1.89
CA MET A 177 -23.09 -11.44 -0.77
C MET A 177 -23.76 -10.45 0.19
N GLY A 178 -23.70 -9.14 -0.09
CA GLY A 178 -24.37 -8.09 0.69
C GLY A 178 -23.47 -7.40 1.73
N PHE A 179 -22.15 -7.63 1.68
CA PHE A 179 -21.21 -6.87 2.51
C PHE A 179 -20.97 -5.48 1.91
N ASP A 180 -20.86 -4.48 2.77
CA ASP A 180 -20.48 -3.14 2.33
C ASP A 180 -19.00 -3.09 1.89
N PRO A 181 -18.65 -2.23 0.91
CA PRO A 181 -17.25 -1.94 0.62
C PRO A 181 -16.60 -1.28 1.83
N GLY A 182 -15.48 -1.84 2.28
CA GLY A 182 -14.81 -1.45 3.51
C GLY A 182 -13.44 -2.10 3.65
N TYR A 183 -12.89 -2.05 4.86
CA TYR A 183 -11.56 -2.58 5.16
C TYR A 183 -11.47 -4.09 4.86
N ASP A 184 -12.46 -4.87 5.29
CA ASP A 184 -12.48 -6.34 5.17
C ASP A 184 -12.67 -6.86 3.74
N SER A 185 -13.09 -5.98 2.83
CA SER A 185 -13.26 -6.26 1.40
C SER A 185 -12.20 -5.58 0.54
N LEU A 186 -11.35 -4.70 1.08
CA LEU A 186 -10.31 -4.01 0.31
C LEU A 186 -9.12 -4.95 0.02
N LYS A 187 -8.97 -5.37 -1.23
CA LYS A 187 -7.93 -6.28 -1.73
C LYS A 187 -6.91 -5.54 -2.61
N LEU A 188 -5.97 -4.85 -1.97
CA LEU A 188 -4.89 -4.19 -2.71
C LEU A 188 -3.89 -5.21 -3.27
N THR A 189 -3.61 -5.10 -4.57
CA THR A 189 -2.53 -5.81 -5.25
C THR A 189 -1.27 -4.96 -5.28
N ASP A 190 -0.13 -5.56 -5.58
CA ASP A 190 1.11 -4.79 -5.73
C ASP A 190 1.05 -3.82 -6.92
N ALA A 191 0.35 -4.22 -7.99
CA ALA A 191 0.11 -3.34 -9.13
C ALA A 191 -0.66 -2.07 -8.71
N HIS A 192 -1.61 -2.18 -7.78
CA HIS A 192 -2.30 -1.00 -7.23
C HIS A 192 -1.34 -0.08 -6.49
N ILE A 193 -0.46 -0.65 -5.65
CA ILE A 193 0.55 0.12 -4.91
C ILE A 193 1.52 0.81 -5.87
N ASP A 194 2.02 0.11 -6.88
CA ASP A 194 2.93 0.66 -7.88
C ASP A 194 2.28 1.80 -8.69
N VAL A 195 1.02 1.64 -9.11
CA VAL A 195 0.26 2.71 -9.78
C VAL A 195 0.19 3.96 -8.90
N PHE A 196 -0.03 3.83 -7.59
CA PHE A 196 -0.05 4.98 -6.70
C PHE A 196 1.33 5.62 -6.54
N PHE A 197 2.40 4.84 -6.39
CA PHE A 197 3.76 5.39 -6.32
C PHE A 197 4.14 6.14 -7.59
N GLU A 198 3.83 5.58 -8.77
CA GLU A 198 4.12 6.24 -10.05
C GLU A 198 3.23 7.48 -10.24
N ALA A 199 1.96 7.46 -9.84
CA ALA A 199 1.11 8.66 -9.90
C ALA A 199 1.66 9.81 -9.05
N VAL A 200 2.11 9.52 -7.82
CA VAL A 200 2.74 10.51 -6.94
C VAL A 200 4.07 11.00 -7.52
N LYS A 201 4.88 10.09 -8.09
CA LYS A 201 6.14 10.44 -8.74
C LYS A 201 5.91 11.36 -9.94
N ASP A 202 5.06 10.96 -10.87
CA ASP A 202 4.84 11.62 -12.16
C ASP A 202 4.11 12.96 -12.02
N SER A 203 3.44 13.21 -10.88
CA SER A 203 2.81 14.49 -10.58
C SER A 203 3.81 15.64 -10.34
N VAL A 204 5.11 15.33 -10.21
CA VAL A 204 6.19 16.32 -10.04
C VAL A 204 7.38 15.92 -10.91
N PRO A 205 7.92 16.79 -11.77
CA PRO A 205 9.04 16.41 -12.64
C PRO A 205 10.31 16.07 -11.85
N ASP A 206 10.96 14.95 -12.20
CA ASP A 206 12.19 14.45 -11.53
C ASP A 206 13.41 15.32 -11.88
N ASN A 207 13.44 15.85 -13.10
CA ASN A 207 14.52 16.70 -13.60
C ASN A 207 13.97 18.03 -14.09
N LEU A 208 14.00 19.05 -13.23
CA LEU A 208 13.79 20.44 -13.65
C LEU A 208 15.00 21.02 -14.42
N GLY A 209 15.84 20.17 -15.02
CA GLY A 209 17.08 20.55 -15.70
C GLY A 209 18.22 20.92 -14.75
N LEU A 210 18.29 20.26 -13.59
CA LEU A 210 19.47 20.30 -12.73
C LEU A 210 20.44 19.21 -13.22
N ALA A 211 21.41 19.61 -14.04
CA ALA A 211 22.61 18.78 -14.22
C ALA A 211 23.34 18.79 -12.87
N PHE A 212 23.39 17.63 -12.20
CA PHE A 212 24.23 17.42 -11.03
C PHE A 212 25.64 17.03 -11.47
#